data_AF-A0A947ZDC5-F1
#
_entry.id   AF-A0A947ZDC5-F1
#
_cell.length_a   1.000
_cell.length_b   1.000
_cell.length_c   1.000
_cell.angle_alpha   90.00
_cell.angle_beta   90.00
_cell.angle_gamma   90.00
#
_symmetry.space_group_name_H-M   'P 1'
#
loop_
_entity.id
_entity.type
_entity.pdbx_description
1 polymer ?
#
loop_
_entity_poly.entity_id
_entity_poly.type
_entity_poly.pdbx_seq_one_letter_code
_entity_poly.pdbx_strand_id
1 'polypeptide(L)'
;MKTSVAISLLLFLISACNVTFEGSNNGSGHDPSCDDGTVPSCRMVEPVCAAPLILAYQDDCYLCVDPGTCEPPVLNNNNNGNLCTGDVDCDADEWCNECGAASCPGCTDCVAVCQQHSCETEDQANCYMIRPECGYDGVAVVRDGCWVCVMRSNCEEMGGICDDGTEALCDMAEPQCADYEILAIQDNCYRCVNPETCDPWGYPQCYIDADCDTGEYCDDCGASSCPDCEDCVGACLTHECETQAVETANQARPECETGATAVVIESRWRCVDIATCNRVSDSWCDDGSEVTCDLLVTPECGELEVLAVRDGCYECLNAVTCEAWGEPGCVSDLDCGSHEFCSDCATGSCAYCEDCVPGCFPHGCETEPMALCNMPRPECGEGSTAIVKDGCYRCVEIFTCTTTDATD
;
A
#
# COMPACT_ATOMS: atom_id res chain seq x y z
N MET A 1 -36.68 72.29 -21.63
CA MET A 1 -37.81 72.78 -20.80
C MET A 1 -38.36 71.60 -20.01
N LYS A 2 -38.75 71.86 -18.77
CA LYS A 2 -38.95 70.94 -17.64
C LYS A 2 -39.85 69.73 -17.91
N THR A 3 -39.43 68.57 -17.44
CA THR A 3 -40.34 67.49 -17.03
C THR A 3 -39.90 66.97 -15.67
N SER A 4 -40.84 66.97 -14.74
CA SER A 4 -40.67 66.71 -13.32
C SER A 4 -41.63 65.59 -12.93
N VAL A 5 -41.15 64.71 -12.04
CA VAL A 5 -41.88 64.02 -10.95
C VAL A 5 -42.81 62.85 -11.33
N ALA A 6 -42.52 61.66 -10.79
CA ALA A 6 -43.28 61.10 -9.66
C ALA A 6 -42.69 59.77 -9.17
N ILE A 7 -42.31 59.75 -7.89
CA ILE A 7 -41.93 58.59 -7.08
C ILE A 7 -43.23 57.97 -6.53
N SER A 8 -43.37 56.64 -6.58
CA SER A 8 -44.40 55.90 -5.85
C SER A 8 -43.77 54.82 -4.99
N LEU A 9 -43.95 55.03 -3.68
CA LEU A 9 -43.75 54.12 -2.56
C LEU A 9 -44.74 52.96 -2.66
N LEU A 10 -44.29 51.71 -2.46
CA LEU A 10 -45.19 50.61 -2.09
C LEU A 10 -44.56 49.80 -0.95
N LEU A 11 -45.18 49.92 0.22
CA LEU A 11 -45.05 48.99 1.36
C LEU A 11 -45.70 47.65 0.98
N PHE A 12 -45.08 46.53 1.36
CA PHE A 12 -45.84 45.30 1.65
C PHE A 12 -45.34 44.59 2.91
N LEU A 13 -46.32 43.99 3.58
CA LEU A 13 -46.40 43.53 4.96
C LEU A 13 -45.59 42.27 5.28
N ILE A 14 -45.16 42.24 6.54
CA ILE A 14 -44.72 41.08 7.34
C ILE A 14 -45.86 40.05 7.43
N SER A 15 -45.55 38.78 7.17
CA SER A 15 -46.37 37.63 7.57
C SER A 15 -45.46 36.60 8.25
N ALA A 16 -45.80 36.28 9.50
CA ALA A 16 -45.08 35.35 10.35
C ALA A 16 -45.47 33.90 9.99
N CYS A 17 -44.47 33.08 9.68
CA CYS A 17 -44.57 31.62 9.76
C CYS A 17 -43.58 31.14 10.83
N ASN A 18 -44.11 30.65 11.94
CA ASN A 18 -43.37 29.85 12.92
C ASN A 18 -42.96 28.55 12.26
N VAL A 19 -41.66 28.37 12.05
CA VAL A 19 -41.04 27.06 11.87
C VAL A 19 -40.17 26.83 13.08
N THR A 20 -40.63 25.97 13.99
CA THR A 20 -39.77 25.33 14.99
C THR A 20 -38.82 24.41 14.23
N PHE A 21 -37.63 24.90 13.94
CA PHE A 21 -36.49 24.07 13.57
C PHE A 21 -35.90 23.51 14.86
N GLU A 22 -36.06 22.20 15.08
CA GLU A 22 -35.12 21.43 15.89
C GLU A 22 -33.81 21.38 15.10
N GLY A 23 -33.02 22.43 15.24
CA GLY A 23 -31.66 22.46 14.77
C GLY A 23 -30.81 21.58 15.69
N SER A 24 -30.48 20.38 15.22
CA SER A 24 -29.36 19.60 15.74
C SER A 24 -28.07 20.38 15.47
N ASN A 25 -27.75 21.31 16.36
CA ASN A 25 -26.44 21.96 16.39
C ASN A 25 -25.45 20.97 17.02
N ASN A 26 -24.74 20.20 16.19
CA ASN A 26 -23.41 19.69 16.52
C ASN A 26 -22.41 20.86 16.53
N GLY A 27 -22.70 21.89 17.33
CA GLY A 27 -21.72 22.92 17.67
C GLY A 27 -20.93 22.38 18.85
N SER A 28 -19.61 22.26 18.70
CA SER A 28 -18.69 22.02 19.80
C SER A 28 -19.11 22.92 20.98
N GLY A 29 -19.38 22.29 22.12
CA GLY A 29 -19.90 22.94 23.32
C GLY A 29 -18.81 23.80 23.99
N HIS A 30 -18.45 24.91 23.35
CA HIS A 30 -17.69 25.98 23.99
C HIS A 30 -18.60 26.74 24.94
N ASP A 31 -18.25 26.75 26.23
CA ASP A 31 -18.95 27.54 27.24
C ASP A 31 -18.01 28.65 27.74
N PRO A 32 -18.27 29.93 27.39
CA PRO A 32 -17.42 31.04 27.78
C PRO A 32 -17.31 31.27 29.29
N SER A 33 -18.14 30.59 30.10
CA SER A 33 -18.09 30.72 31.56
C SER A 33 -16.81 30.14 32.18
N CYS A 34 -16.11 29.25 31.47
CA CYS A 34 -14.85 28.66 31.91
C CYS A 34 -13.59 29.24 31.24
N ASP A 35 -13.74 30.29 30.42
CA ASP A 35 -12.62 30.99 29.80
C ASP A 35 -11.90 31.90 30.82
N ASP A 36 -10.57 31.92 30.81
CA ASP A 36 -9.75 32.79 31.68
C ASP A 36 -9.55 34.22 31.11
N GLY A 37 -10.10 34.48 29.92
CA GLY A 37 -10.01 35.75 29.20
C GLY A 37 -8.76 35.90 28.32
N THR A 38 -7.94 34.87 28.21
CA THR A 38 -6.87 34.79 27.21
C THR A 38 -7.44 34.61 25.80
N VAL A 39 -6.60 34.87 24.78
CA VAL A 39 -6.95 34.62 23.38
C VAL A 39 -6.10 33.44 22.93
N PRO A 40 -6.68 32.38 22.34
CA PRO A 40 -5.92 31.20 21.95
C PRO A 40 -4.78 31.60 21.01
N SER A 41 -3.54 31.33 21.45
CA SER A 41 -2.33 31.60 20.68
C SER A 41 -1.57 30.31 20.35
N CYS A 42 -1.92 29.20 20.99
CA CYS A 42 -1.35 27.91 20.68
C CYS A 42 -1.87 27.36 19.35
N ARG A 43 -0.99 26.68 18.60
CA ARG A 43 -1.27 26.13 17.27
C ARG A 43 -1.99 24.77 17.33
N MET A 44 -2.86 24.57 18.31
CA MET A 44 -3.59 23.32 18.46
C MET A 44 -4.92 23.39 17.72
N VAL A 45 -5.28 22.31 17.04
CA VAL A 45 -6.62 22.15 16.46
C VAL A 45 -7.64 22.05 17.61
N GLU A 46 -8.79 22.71 17.48
CA GLU A 46 -9.87 22.68 18.47
C GLU A 46 -10.28 21.22 18.79
N PRO A 47 -10.04 20.73 20.01
CA PRO A 47 -10.35 19.34 20.37
C PRO A 47 -11.86 19.14 20.55
N VAL A 48 -12.33 17.93 20.21
CA VAL A 48 -13.70 17.50 20.52
C VAL A 48 -13.71 16.91 21.93
N CYS A 49 -14.33 17.61 22.88
CA CYS A 49 -14.41 17.14 24.25
C CYS A 49 -15.43 16.00 24.41
N ALA A 50 -15.03 14.93 25.13
CA ALA A 50 -15.92 13.84 25.48
C ALA A 50 -16.96 14.30 26.52
N ALA A 51 -18.23 13.97 26.33
CA ALA A 51 -19.26 14.30 27.31
C ALA A 51 -18.93 13.65 28.68
N PRO A 52 -19.04 14.38 29.81
CA PRO A 52 -19.72 15.66 30.00
C PRO A 52 -18.82 16.92 29.89
N LEU A 53 -17.58 16.78 29.41
CA LEU A 53 -16.64 17.89 29.34
C LEU A 53 -17.07 18.93 28.30
N ILE A 54 -16.68 20.17 28.55
CA ILE A 54 -16.87 21.30 27.65
C ILE A 54 -15.52 21.87 27.23
N LEU A 55 -15.50 22.54 26.09
CA LEU A 55 -14.31 23.23 25.63
C LEU A 55 -14.21 24.59 26.33
N ALA A 56 -13.02 24.96 26.80
CA ALA A 56 -12.72 26.26 27.40
C ALA A 56 -11.35 26.81 26.95
N TYR A 57 -11.18 28.13 27.02
CA TYR A 57 -9.91 28.81 26.79
C TYR A 57 -9.20 29.09 28.11
N GLN A 58 -8.09 28.39 28.36
CA GLN A 58 -7.27 28.59 29.55
C GLN A 58 -5.79 28.57 29.17
N ASP A 59 -5.01 29.47 29.74
CA ASP A 59 -3.56 29.60 29.54
C ASP A 59 -3.17 29.66 28.05
N ASP A 60 -3.88 30.49 27.28
CA ASP A 60 -3.69 30.69 25.83
C ASP A 60 -3.96 29.44 24.95
N CYS A 61 -4.62 28.40 25.50
CA CYS A 61 -4.93 27.14 24.81
C CYS A 61 -6.36 26.63 24.96
N TYR A 62 -6.74 25.70 24.07
CA TYR A 62 -7.97 24.93 24.15
C TYR A 62 -7.81 23.78 25.16
N LEU A 63 -8.68 23.73 26.17
CA LEU A 63 -8.72 22.65 27.17
C LEU A 63 -10.15 22.11 27.30
N CYS A 64 -10.27 20.80 27.49
CA CYS A 64 -11.52 20.17 27.87
C CYS A 64 -11.65 20.18 29.39
N VAL A 65 -12.64 20.89 29.92
CA VAL A 65 -12.82 21.11 31.36
C VAL A 65 -14.18 20.61 31.83
N ASP A 66 -14.29 20.33 33.12
CA ASP A 66 -15.58 20.04 33.75
C ASP A 66 -16.42 21.34 33.83
N PRO A 67 -17.68 21.34 33.34
CA PRO A 67 -18.50 22.56 33.31
C PRO A 67 -18.93 23.07 34.69
N GLY A 68 -18.80 22.26 35.75
CA GLY A 68 -19.11 22.65 37.12
C GLY A 68 -17.93 23.26 37.87
N THR A 69 -16.69 22.87 37.53
CA THR A 69 -15.47 23.35 38.21
C THR A 69 -14.63 24.29 37.36
N CYS A 70 -14.78 24.26 36.04
CA CYS A 70 -13.86 24.88 35.08
C CYS A 70 -12.42 24.42 35.23
N GLU A 71 -12.18 23.28 35.88
CA GLU A 71 -10.88 22.64 35.95
C GLU A 71 -10.86 21.50 34.93
N PRO A 72 -9.72 21.25 34.25
CA PRO A 72 -9.57 20.01 33.49
C PRO A 72 -9.90 18.85 34.42
N PRO A 73 -10.53 17.76 33.92
CA PRO A 73 -10.72 16.58 34.74
C PRO A 73 -9.36 16.24 35.33
N VAL A 74 -9.28 16.25 36.65
CA VAL A 74 -8.04 15.88 37.34
C VAL A 74 -7.75 14.48 36.81
N LEU A 75 -6.80 14.36 35.88
CA LEU A 75 -6.14 13.12 35.58
C LEU A 75 -5.50 12.79 36.92
N ASN A 76 -6.21 11.96 37.67
CA ASN A 76 -6.00 11.80 39.09
C ASN A 76 -4.80 10.88 39.28
N ASN A 77 -3.61 11.37 38.94
CA ASN A 77 -2.35 10.70 39.24
C ASN A 77 -2.07 10.66 40.75
N ASN A 78 -2.89 11.33 41.58
CA ASN A 78 -2.52 11.57 42.97
C ASN A 78 -3.50 11.03 44.01
N ASN A 79 -4.34 10.02 43.74
CA ASN A 79 -5.01 9.32 44.84
C ASN A 79 -5.36 7.84 44.55
N ASN A 80 -4.56 6.96 45.17
CA ASN A 80 -4.86 5.60 45.61
C ASN A 80 -4.61 4.44 44.63
N GLY A 81 -3.32 4.28 44.29
CA GLY A 81 -2.75 3.14 43.56
C GLY A 81 -2.39 3.54 42.15
N ASN A 82 -1.15 4.02 41.96
CA ASN A 82 -0.55 4.34 40.65
C ASN A 82 -0.71 3.14 39.73
N LEU A 83 -1.80 3.05 38.99
CA LEU A 83 -1.87 2.15 37.84
C LEU A 83 -1.21 2.92 36.71
N CYS A 84 0.01 2.53 36.37
CA CYS A 84 0.68 3.03 35.18
C CYS A 84 0.45 2.04 34.03
N THR A 85 0.31 2.57 32.82
CA THR A 85 0.33 1.80 31.56
C THR A 85 1.68 1.89 30.86
N GLY A 86 2.48 2.91 31.18
CA GLY A 86 3.86 3.07 30.73
C GLY A 86 4.63 4.07 31.61
N ASP A 87 5.92 4.26 31.34
CA ASP A 87 6.79 5.23 32.03
C ASP A 87 6.21 6.65 31.93
N VAL A 88 5.48 6.98 30.86
CA VAL A 88 4.80 8.27 30.68
C VAL A 88 3.82 8.63 31.80
N ASP A 89 3.27 7.63 32.50
CA ASP A 89 2.29 7.83 33.57
C ASP A 89 2.91 8.11 34.94
N CYS A 90 4.24 7.97 35.05
CA CYS A 90 4.97 8.08 36.29
C CYS A 90 5.68 9.44 36.43
N ASP A 91 6.04 9.81 37.65
CA ASP A 91 6.93 10.96 37.89
C ASP A 91 8.34 10.70 37.32
N ALA A 92 9.13 11.75 37.09
CA ALA A 92 10.44 11.66 36.46
C ALA A 92 11.45 10.81 37.26
N ASP A 93 11.23 10.60 38.56
CA ASP A 93 12.04 9.74 39.43
C ASP A 93 11.47 8.32 39.61
N GLU A 94 10.38 8.00 38.91
CA GLU A 94 9.70 6.71 38.93
C GLU A 94 9.61 6.08 37.53
N TRP A 95 9.42 4.76 37.45
CA TRP A 95 9.19 4.01 36.19
C TRP A 95 8.03 3.04 36.37
N CYS A 96 7.36 2.67 35.28
CA CYS A 96 6.22 1.79 35.33
C CYS A 96 6.63 0.33 35.46
N ASN A 97 6.51 -0.23 36.66
CA ASN A 97 6.68 -1.65 36.87
C ASN A 97 5.34 -2.36 36.66
N GLU A 98 5.16 -2.97 35.49
CA GLU A 98 3.99 -3.81 35.14
C GLU A 98 3.65 -4.88 36.19
N CYS A 99 4.64 -5.28 36.99
CA CYS A 99 4.52 -6.27 38.06
C CYS A 99 4.90 -5.74 39.45
N GLY A 100 4.83 -4.43 39.67
CA GLY A 100 5.41 -3.80 40.86
C GLY A 100 4.65 -4.07 42.15
N ALA A 101 3.36 -4.44 42.08
CA ALA A 101 2.58 -4.89 43.23
C ALA A 101 2.09 -6.32 43.03
N ALA A 102 2.67 -7.26 43.78
CA ALA A 102 2.11 -8.60 43.91
C ALA A 102 0.78 -8.48 44.68
N SER A 103 -0.34 -8.70 43.99
CA SER A 103 -1.66 -8.80 44.59
C SER A 103 -1.80 -10.14 45.34
N CYS A 104 -1.05 -10.29 46.44
CA CYS A 104 -0.95 -11.47 47.32
C CYS A 104 -0.08 -12.64 46.80
N PRO A 105 0.54 -13.45 47.70
CA PRO A 105 1.26 -14.65 47.31
C PRO A 105 0.32 -15.67 46.63
N GLY A 106 0.48 -15.87 45.32
CA GLY A 106 -0.26 -16.88 44.54
C GLY A 106 -1.22 -16.34 43.47
N CYS A 107 -1.33 -15.03 43.30
CA CYS A 107 -2.06 -14.43 42.19
C CYS A 107 -1.12 -14.19 40.99
N THR A 108 -1.60 -14.49 39.79
CA THR A 108 -0.96 -14.16 38.51
C THR A 108 -1.30 -12.75 38.02
N ASP A 109 -2.06 -11.99 38.80
CA ASP A 109 -2.61 -10.69 38.43
C ASP A 109 -1.68 -9.58 38.94
N CYS A 110 -0.61 -9.37 38.20
CA CYS A 110 0.35 -8.31 38.45
C CYS A 110 -0.31 -6.96 38.21
N VAL A 111 -0.26 -6.08 39.22
CA VAL A 111 -0.79 -4.72 39.11
C VAL A 111 0.39 -3.79 38.82
N ALA A 112 0.33 -3.12 37.68
CA ALA A 112 1.33 -2.13 37.27
C ALA A 112 1.38 -0.99 38.28
N VAL A 113 2.58 -0.65 38.75
CA VAL A 113 2.79 0.49 39.66
C VAL A 113 4.07 1.24 39.35
N CYS A 114 4.01 2.57 39.49
CA CYS A 114 5.21 3.38 39.42
C CYS A 114 6.14 3.04 40.59
N GLN A 115 7.41 2.76 40.27
CA GLN A 115 8.46 2.47 41.23
C GLN A 115 9.59 3.46 41.08
N GLN A 116 10.10 3.96 42.19
CA GLN A 116 11.24 4.86 42.18
C GLN A 116 12.50 4.17 41.61
N HIS A 117 13.22 4.83 40.70
CA HIS A 117 14.52 4.38 40.22
C HIS A 117 15.67 5.04 40.99
N SER A 118 16.89 4.49 40.86
CA SER A 118 18.08 5.01 41.54
C SER A 118 18.90 5.99 40.69
N CYS A 119 18.48 6.25 39.46
CA CYS A 119 19.18 7.14 38.54
C CYS A 119 18.89 8.61 38.84
N GLU A 120 19.93 9.44 38.78
CA GLU A 120 19.81 10.90 38.89
C GLU A 120 19.02 11.44 37.70
N THR A 121 18.01 12.26 38.00
CA THR A 121 17.10 12.89 37.05
C THR A 121 16.84 14.33 37.49
N GLU A 122 16.70 15.23 36.52
CA GLU A 122 16.19 16.57 36.77
C GLU A 122 14.66 16.56 36.96
N ASP A 123 14.11 17.58 37.62
CA ASP A 123 12.68 17.64 37.95
C ASP A 123 11.78 17.87 36.73
N GLN A 124 12.30 18.47 35.64
CA GLN A 124 11.51 18.88 34.47
C GLN A 124 12.30 18.79 33.17
N ALA A 125 11.74 18.12 32.17
CA ALA A 125 12.23 18.19 30.79
C ALA A 125 11.89 19.56 30.18
N ASN A 126 12.92 20.25 29.67
CA ASN A 126 12.81 21.53 28.97
C ASN A 126 12.74 21.38 27.44
N CYS A 127 13.02 20.19 26.89
CA CYS A 127 12.88 19.95 25.47
C CYS A 127 11.53 19.32 25.10
N TYR A 128 11.12 19.51 23.85
CA TYR A 128 9.80 19.15 23.33
C TYR A 128 9.63 17.64 23.08
N MET A 129 10.42 16.78 23.72
CA MET A 129 10.29 15.34 23.58
C MET A 129 9.24 14.81 24.56
N ILE A 130 8.41 13.88 24.09
CA ILE A 130 7.55 13.07 24.95
C ILE A 130 8.45 12.10 25.72
N ARG A 131 8.10 11.78 26.97
CA ARG A 131 8.82 10.79 27.77
C ARG A 131 8.81 9.44 27.03
N PRO A 132 9.97 8.87 26.68
CA PRO A 132 10.04 7.61 25.94
C PRO A 132 9.77 6.42 26.87
N GLU A 133 9.28 5.33 26.28
CA GLU A 133 9.20 4.02 26.93
C GLU A 133 10.56 3.31 26.78
N CYS A 134 11.32 3.17 27.87
CA CYS A 134 12.69 2.65 27.82
C CYS A 134 12.80 1.12 27.95
N GLY A 135 11.67 0.41 27.89
CA GLY A 135 11.59 -1.04 27.98
C GLY A 135 11.93 -1.61 29.37
N TYR A 136 12.01 -2.93 29.47
CA TYR A 136 12.05 -3.65 30.75
C TYR A 136 13.30 -3.35 31.62
N ASP A 137 14.43 -3.06 31.00
CA ASP A 137 15.72 -2.80 31.68
C ASP A 137 16.11 -1.32 31.69
N GLY A 138 15.35 -0.49 30.99
CA GLY A 138 15.57 0.95 30.94
C GLY A 138 14.68 1.73 31.89
N VAL A 139 15.00 3.00 32.02
CA VAL A 139 14.13 4.00 32.64
C VAL A 139 14.39 5.35 31.98
N ALA A 140 13.33 6.09 31.69
CA ALA A 140 13.44 7.46 31.17
C ALA A 140 13.78 8.43 32.30
N VAL A 141 14.90 9.13 32.17
CA VAL A 141 15.34 10.19 33.09
C VAL A 141 15.50 11.51 32.35
N VAL A 142 15.45 12.63 33.07
CA VAL A 142 15.77 13.95 32.52
C VAL A 142 17.24 14.28 32.76
N ARG A 143 18.00 14.50 31.68
CA ARG A 143 19.38 15.01 31.70
C ARG A 143 19.54 16.16 30.74
N ASP A 144 20.18 17.23 31.19
CA ASP A 144 20.39 18.44 30.39
C ASP A 144 19.06 19.01 29.83
N GLY A 145 18.00 18.89 30.62
CA GLY A 145 16.64 19.27 30.23
C GLY A 145 15.97 18.36 29.20
N CYS A 146 16.47 17.16 28.93
CA CYS A 146 15.87 16.22 27.98
C CYS A 146 15.66 14.82 28.51
N TRP A 147 14.63 14.14 28.00
CA TRP A 147 14.41 12.72 28.27
C TRP A 147 15.48 11.87 27.60
N VAL A 148 16.10 10.97 28.38
CA VAL A 148 17.09 10.01 27.92
C VAL A 148 16.79 8.67 28.58
N CYS A 149 16.83 7.58 27.80
CA CYS A 149 16.77 6.24 28.37
C CYS A 149 18.12 5.86 28.99
N VAL A 150 18.10 5.45 30.25
CA VAL A 150 19.28 4.91 30.95
C VAL A 150 18.98 3.51 31.45
N MET A 151 20.00 2.66 31.53
CA MET A 151 19.84 1.33 32.11
C MET A 151 19.54 1.46 33.60
N ARG A 152 18.46 0.85 34.07
CA ARG A 152 18.02 0.91 35.48
C ARG A 152 19.08 0.40 36.46
N SER A 153 19.97 -0.49 36.04
CA SER A 153 20.97 -1.12 36.91
C SER A 153 22.24 -0.29 37.16
N ASN A 154 22.65 0.56 36.23
CA ASN A 154 23.91 1.31 36.33
C ASN A 154 23.79 2.80 35.92
N CYS A 155 22.62 3.22 35.45
CA CYS A 155 22.33 4.59 35.01
C CYS A 155 23.23 5.09 33.89
N GLU A 156 23.88 4.19 33.15
CA GLU A 156 24.53 4.52 31.90
C GLU A 156 23.46 4.71 30.83
N GLU A 157 23.68 5.66 29.93
CA GLU A 157 22.77 5.89 28.81
C GLU A 157 22.63 4.61 28.00
N MET A 158 21.39 4.24 27.68
CA MET A 158 21.11 3.23 26.68
C MET A 158 21.39 3.87 25.33
N GLY A 159 22.67 4.00 25.00
CA GLY A 159 23.11 4.46 23.68
C GLY A 159 22.50 3.55 22.62
N GLY A 160 21.83 4.15 21.63
CA GLY A 160 21.27 3.46 20.48
C GLY A 160 20.45 2.21 20.85
N ILE A 161 19.19 2.37 21.24
CA ILE A 161 18.26 1.24 21.45
C ILE A 161 18.29 0.25 20.26
N CYS A 162 18.66 0.72 19.08
CA CYS A 162 18.73 -0.04 17.84
C CYS A 162 20.13 -0.28 17.29
N ASP A 163 21.18 0.04 18.05
CA ASP A 163 22.55 -0.33 17.70
C ASP A 163 22.73 -1.84 17.84
N ASP A 164 23.32 -2.49 16.85
CA ASP A 164 23.61 -3.93 16.86
C ASP A 164 24.90 -4.30 17.63
N GLY A 165 25.51 -3.31 18.29
CA GLY A 165 26.77 -3.43 19.04
C GLY A 165 28.02 -3.43 18.16
N THR A 166 27.88 -3.22 16.85
CA THR A 166 29.03 -3.05 15.95
C THR A 166 29.55 -1.61 15.96
N GLU A 167 30.82 -1.42 15.59
CA GLU A 167 31.33 -0.08 15.29
C GLU A 167 30.91 0.32 13.87
N ALA A 168 30.59 1.61 13.66
CA ALA A 168 30.36 2.15 12.33
C ALA A 168 31.67 2.13 11.51
N LEU A 169 31.78 1.21 10.56
CA LEU A 169 32.95 1.03 9.69
C LEU A 169 32.73 1.54 8.28
N CYS A 170 31.51 1.88 7.88
CA CYS A 170 31.28 2.35 6.54
C CYS A 170 31.67 3.81 6.33
N ASP A 171 32.12 4.10 5.11
CA ASP A 171 32.61 5.42 4.69
C ASP A 171 31.43 6.32 4.29
N MET A 172 30.42 6.39 5.15
CA MET A 172 29.29 7.31 5.01
C MET A 172 29.35 8.36 6.11
N ALA A 173 28.98 9.59 5.77
CA ALA A 173 28.75 10.60 6.78
C ALA A 173 27.51 10.22 7.60
N GLU A 174 27.55 10.52 8.91
CA GLU A 174 26.41 10.37 9.81
C GLU A 174 25.18 11.10 9.23
N PRO A 175 24.11 10.39 8.85
CA PRO A 175 22.92 10.99 8.27
C PRO A 175 22.17 11.82 9.32
N GLN A 176 21.46 12.85 8.87
CA GLN A 176 20.48 13.54 9.70
C GLN A 176 19.15 12.80 9.55
N CYS A 177 18.71 12.14 10.62
CA CYS A 177 17.45 11.42 10.64
C CYS A 177 16.28 12.39 10.79
N ALA A 178 15.09 12.00 10.33
CA ALA A 178 13.88 12.77 10.53
C ALA A 178 13.49 12.82 12.02
N ASP A 179 12.59 13.74 12.41
CA ASP A 179 12.21 13.94 13.82
C ASP A 179 11.57 12.70 14.50
N TYR A 180 11.13 11.71 13.71
CA TYR A 180 10.54 10.44 14.16
C TYR A 180 11.49 9.24 14.01
N GLU A 181 12.74 9.48 13.65
CA GLU A 181 13.77 8.48 13.44
C GLU A 181 14.87 8.63 14.48
N ILE A 182 15.51 7.53 14.86
CA ILE A 182 16.75 7.56 15.60
C ILE A 182 17.90 7.07 14.73
N LEU A 183 19.07 7.65 14.93
CA LEU A 183 20.29 7.15 14.35
C LEU A 183 20.73 5.88 15.09
N ALA A 184 20.96 4.81 14.34
CA ALA A 184 21.48 3.56 14.86
C ALA A 184 22.69 3.08 14.04
N ILE A 185 23.54 2.27 14.65
CA ILE A 185 24.60 1.51 13.99
C ILE A 185 24.10 0.10 13.75
N GLN A 186 23.88 -0.24 12.48
CA GLN A 186 23.46 -1.57 12.04
C GLN A 186 24.32 -2.03 10.89
N ASP A 187 24.76 -3.29 10.92
CA ASP A 187 25.63 -3.90 9.92
C ASP A 187 26.87 -3.05 9.65
N ASN A 188 27.50 -2.55 10.72
CA ASN A 188 28.66 -1.65 10.67
C ASN A 188 28.39 -0.31 9.96
N CYS A 189 27.13 0.14 9.86
CA CYS A 189 26.75 1.40 9.21
C CYS A 189 25.77 2.24 10.00
N TYR A 190 25.82 3.55 9.77
CA TYR A 190 24.79 4.46 10.24
C TYR A 190 23.49 4.24 9.47
N ARG A 191 22.38 4.11 10.19
CA ARG A 191 21.05 3.94 9.64
C ARG A 191 20.04 4.73 10.46
N CYS A 192 19.15 5.46 9.79
CA CYS A 192 17.99 6.03 10.45
C CYS A 192 16.94 4.93 10.56
N VAL A 193 16.49 4.64 11.77
CA VAL A 193 15.57 3.55 12.08
C VAL A 193 14.42 4.05 12.93
N ASN A 194 13.32 3.31 12.91
CA ASN A 194 12.23 3.48 13.85
C ASN A 194 12.73 3.10 15.26
N PRO A 195 12.62 4.00 16.26
CA PRO A 195 13.04 3.69 17.64
C PRO A 195 12.29 2.52 18.29
N GLU A 196 11.10 2.18 17.82
CA GLU A 196 10.29 1.09 18.37
C GLU A 196 10.65 -0.27 17.77
N THR A 197 10.88 -0.32 16.46
CA THR A 197 11.10 -1.59 15.74
C THR A 197 12.57 -1.87 15.46
N CYS A 198 13.42 -0.85 15.54
CA CYS A 198 14.81 -0.89 15.10
C CYS A 198 14.99 -1.24 13.61
N ASP A 199 13.95 -1.07 12.80
CA ASP A 199 14.04 -1.22 11.35
C ASP A 199 14.00 0.15 10.65
N PRO A 200 14.60 0.30 9.46
CA PRO A 200 14.46 1.53 8.68
C PRO A 200 13.01 1.76 8.27
N TRP A 201 12.55 3.01 8.31
CA TRP A 201 11.23 3.37 7.80
C TRP A 201 11.14 3.07 6.30
N GLY A 202 10.00 2.52 5.87
CA GLY A 202 9.72 2.29 4.45
C GLY A 202 10.37 1.04 3.83
N TYR A 203 10.74 0.02 4.61
CA TYR A 203 10.89 -1.33 4.08
C TYR A 203 9.60 -2.12 4.32
N PRO A 204 8.75 -2.30 3.29
CA PRO A 204 7.69 -3.30 3.33
C PRO A 204 8.32 -4.65 3.67
N GLN A 205 7.79 -5.39 4.65
CA GLN A 205 8.24 -6.77 4.87
C GLN A 205 7.68 -7.72 3.79
N CYS A 206 6.74 -7.23 2.97
CA CYS A 206 6.30 -7.83 1.72
C CYS A 206 6.14 -6.71 0.68
N TYR A 207 6.58 -6.94 -0.56
CA TYR A 207 6.37 -6.02 -1.69
C TYR A 207 5.22 -6.49 -2.58
N ILE A 208 4.95 -7.79 -2.56
CA ILE A 208 3.89 -8.45 -3.29
C ILE A 208 3.34 -9.62 -2.47
N ASP A 209 2.14 -10.07 -2.82
CA ASP A 209 1.51 -11.27 -2.26
C ASP A 209 2.44 -12.49 -2.24
N ALA A 210 3.36 -12.61 -3.21
CA ALA A 210 4.34 -13.71 -3.27
C ALA A 210 5.37 -13.71 -2.13
N ASP A 211 5.52 -12.61 -1.42
CA ASP A 211 6.41 -12.52 -0.25
C ASP A 211 5.75 -13.04 1.04
N CYS A 212 4.43 -13.25 1.02
CA CYS A 212 3.64 -13.74 2.15
C CYS A 212 3.32 -15.24 2.04
N ASP A 213 3.07 -15.88 3.18
CA ASP A 213 2.63 -17.27 3.21
C ASP A 213 1.29 -17.45 2.47
N THR A 214 0.96 -18.67 2.08
CA THR A 214 -0.25 -18.95 1.25
C THR A 214 -1.59 -18.56 1.87
N GLY A 215 -1.64 -18.41 3.18
CA GLY A 215 -2.84 -17.97 3.89
C GLY A 215 -2.87 -16.47 4.12
N GLU A 216 -1.91 -15.75 3.55
CA GLU A 216 -1.67 -14.34 3.80
C GLU A 216 -1.58 -13.55 2.49
N TYR A 217 -1.92 -12.27 2.56
CA TYR A 217 -1.77 -11.30 1.48
C TYR A 217 -0.89 -10.14 1.95
N CYS A 218 -0.23 -9.50 1.00
CA CYS A 218 0.57 -8.33 1.29
C CYS A 218 -0.34 -7.11 1.39
N ASP A 219 -0.42 -6.50 2.57
CA ASP A 219 -1.10 -5.22 2.73
C ASP A 219 -0.15 -4.10 2.27
N ASP A 220 -0.61 -3.26 1.33
CA ASP A 220 0.15 -2.09 0.87
C ASP A 220 0.45 -1.11 2.01
N CYS A 221 -0.32 -1.15 3.10
CA CYS A 221 -0.12 -0.40 4.35
C CYS A 221 0.69 -1.19 5.39
N GLY A 222 1.00 -2.45 5.09
CA GLY A 222 1.73 -3.40 5.90
C GLY A 222 3.24 -3.12 5.92
N ALA A 223 3.62 -1.91 6.28
CA ALA A 223 4.94 -1.64 6.81
C ALA A 223 4.78 -1.49 8.32
N SER A 224 5.72 -2.02 9.10
CA SER A 224 5.74 -1.87 10.56
C SER A 224 5.73 -0.42 11.05
N SER A 225 5.83 0.54 10.13
CA SER A 225 5.95 1.97 10.42
C SER A 225 5.59 2.79 9.16
N CYS A 226 4.30 3.08 8.92
CA CYS A 226 3.88 3.95 7.81
C CYS A 226 3.24 5.24 8.35
N PRO A 227 3.87 6.43 8.19
CA PRO A 227 3.34 7.68 8.74
C PRO A 227 2.09 8.21 8.02
N ASP A 228 1.76 7.67 6.85
CA ASP A 228 0.59 8.05 6.05
C ASP A 228 -0.59 7.06 6.16
N CYS A 229 -0.45 5.98 6.94
CA CYS A 229 -1.52 5.02 7.19
C CYS A 229 -2.04 5.18 8.63
N GLU A 230 -3.37 5.16 8.82
CA GLU A 230 -3.98 5.33 10.15
C GLU A 230 -3.73 4.13 11.08
N ASP A 231 -3.39 2.94 10.54
CA ASP A 231 -3.12 1.72 11.31
C ASP A 231 -1.87 0.98 10.79
N CYS A 232 -0.90 0.76 11.68
CA CYS A 232 0.28 -0.08 11.41
C CYS A 232 -0.09 -1.55 11.57
N VAL A 233 -0.48 -2.20 10.48
CA VAL A 233 -0.76 -3.64 10.43
C VAL A 233 0.48 -4.43 9.98
N GLY A 234 0.54 -5.72 10.35
CA GLY A 234 1.59 -6.61 9.85
C GLY A 234 1.57 -6.68 8.32
N ALA A 235 2.75 -6.79 7.71
CA ALA A 235 2.92 -6.80 6.26
C ALA A 235 2.10 -7.90 5.56
N CYS A 236 2.15 -9.09 6.14
CA CYS A 236 1.37 -10.22 5.67
C CYS A 236 0.16 -10.40 6.59
N LEU A 237 -1.03 -10.17 6.03
CA LEU A 237 -2.30 -10.32 6.74
C LEU A 237 -2.97 -11.62 6.33
N THR A 238 -3.44 -12.40 7.31
CA THR A 238 -4.17 -13.64 7.03
C THR A 238 -5.52 -13.36 6.34
N HIS A 239 -5.81 -14.07 5.25
CA HIS A 239 -7.12 -14.05 4.60
C HIS A 239 -7.94 -15.30 4.97
N GLU A 240 -9.27 -15.18 5.05
CA GLU A 240 -10.15 -16.31 5.41
C GLU A 240 -10.49 -17.25 4.23
N CYS A 241 -9.95 -16.99 3.04
CA CYS A 241 -10.23 -17.78 1.86
C CYS A 241 -9.54 -19.15 1.88
N GLU A 242 -10.29 -20.20 1.51
CA GLU A 242 -9.77 -21.56 1.42
C GLU A 242 -8.72 -21.67 0.30
N THR A 243 -7.50 -22.07 0.66
CA THR A 243 -6.37 -22.19 -0.25
C THR A 243 -5.75 -23.59 -0.13
N GLN A 244 -5.46 -24.23 -1.26
CA GLN A 244 -4.75 -25.50 -1.31
C GLN A 244 -3.24 -25.31 -1.10
N ALA A 245 -2.50 -26.40 -0.89
CA ALA A 245 -1.04 -26.33 -0.72
C ALA A 245 -0.33 -25.83 -2.00
N VAL A 246 0.61 -24.89 -1.84
CA VAL A 246 1.42 -24.29 -2.93
C VAL A 246 2.09 -25.32 -3.82
N GLU A 247 2.53 -26.45 -3.25
CA GLU A 247 3.22 -27.52 -3.98
C GLU A 247 2.39 -28.12 -5.12
N THR A 248 1.09 -27.83 -5.16
CA THR A 248 0.19 -28.25 -6.25
C THR A 248 0.09 -27.25 -7.40
N ALA A 249 0.48 -25.99 -7.20
CA ALA A 249 0.42 -24.95 -8.24
C ALA A 249 1.70 -24.98 -9.11
N ASN A 250 1.55 -25.32 -10.39
CA ASN A 250 2.66 -25.33 -11.36
C ASN A 250 2.92 -23.95 -12.00
N GLN A 251 2.40 -22.86 -11.41
CA GLN A 251 2.46 -21.50 -11.95
C GLN A 251 3.02 -20.54 -10.88
N ALA A 252 3.62 -19.43 -11.32
CA ALA A 252 3.97 -18.33 -10.42
C ALA A 252 2.69 -17.75 -9.79
N ARG A 253 2.79 -17.28 -8.54
CA ARG A 253 1.68 -16.57 -7.85
C ARG A 253 1.42 -15.26 -8.61
N PRO A 254 0.19 -15.01 -9.09
CA PRO A 254 -0.15 -13.77 -9.77
C PRO A 254 -0.25 -12.61 -8.78
N GLU A 255 -0.08 -11.39 -9.28
CA GLU A 255 -0.42 -10.17 -8.55
C GLU A 255 -1.92 -9.92 -8.68
N CYS A 256 -2.61 -9.71 -7.56
CA CYS A 256 -4.03 -9.40 -7.53
C CYS A 256 -4.24 -7.90 -7.27
N GLU A 257 -5.36 -7.36 -7.75
CA GLU A 257 -5.73 -5.96 -7.50
C GLU A 257 -6.04 -5.69 -6.02
N THR A 258 -6.03 -4.42 -5.62
CA THR A 258 -6.36 -3.99 -4.25
C THR A 258 -7.72 -4.55 -3.81
N GLY A 259 -7.75 -5.25 -2.68
CA GLY A 259 -8.95 -5.92 -2.16
C GLY A 259 -9.11 -7.37 -2.65
N ALA A 260 -8.17 -7.90 -3.42
CA ALA A 260 -8.10 -9.29 -3.81
C ALA A 260 -6.79 -9.94 -3.34
N THR A 261 -6.77 -11.28 -3.25
CA THR A 261 -5.59 -12.06 -2.89
C THR A 261 -5.49 -13.33 -3.73
N ALA A 262 -4.26 -13.79 -3.98
CA ALA A 262 -4.01 -15.00 -4.75
C ALA A 262 -4.13 -16.26 -3.88
N VAL A 263 -5.07 -17.14 -4.22
CA VAL A 263 -5.29 -18.44 -3.57
C VAL A 263 -5.06 -19.59 -4.53
N VAL A 264 -4.76 -20.79 -4.01
CA VAL A 264 -4.63 -22.00 -4.81
C VAL A 264 -5.96 -22.75 -4.84
N ILE A 265 -6.62 -22.77 -6.01
CA ILE A 265 -7.87 -23.50 -6.25
C ILE A 265 -7.63 -24.47 -7.42
N GLU A 266 -7.93 -25.75 -7.20
CA GLU A 266 -7.76 -26.80 -8.20
C GLU A 266 -6.33 -26.85 -8.79
N SER A 267 -5.33 -26.75 -7.91
CA SER A 267 -3.91 -26.78 -8.30
C SER A 267 -3.48 -25.62 -9.21
N ARG A 268 -4.18 -24.47 -9.17
CA ARG A 268 -3.86 -23.25 -9.92
C ARG A 268 -4.01 -22.02 -9.02
N TRP A 269 -3.17 -21.01 -9.24
CA TRP A 269 -3.37 -19.71 -8.62
C TRP A 269 -4.57 -18.98 -9.24
N ARG A 270 -5.35 -18.33 -8.38
CA ARG A 270 -6.53 -17.54 -8.73
C ARG A 270 -6.62 -16.33 -7.81
N CYS A 271 -6.88 -15.16 -8.36
CA CYS A 271 -7.27 -14.02 -7.56
C CYS A 271 -8.72 -14.21 -7.07
N VAL A 272 -8.94 -13.97 -5.78
CA VAL A 272 -10.28 -13.94 -5.17
C VAL A 272 -10.42 -12.66 -4.35
N ASP A 273 -11.64 -12.14 -4.30
CA ASP A 273 -11.98 -10.98 -3.48
C ASP A 273 -11.81 -11.36 -2.01
N ILE A 274 -11.07 -10.56 -1.24
CA ILE A 274 -10.66 -10.93 0.10
C ILE A 274 -11.83 -11.03 1.08
N ALA A 275 -12.89 -10.23 0.86
CA ALA A 275 -14.04 -10.18 1.75
C ALA A 275 -15.04 -11.30 1.48
N THR A 276 -15.14 -11.78 0.24
CA THR A 276 -16.18 -12.72 -0.20
C THR A 276 -15.64 -14.06 -0.67
N CYS A 277 -14.33 -14.16 -0.90
CA CYS A 277 -13.64 -15.32 -1.48
C CYS A 277 -14.22 -15.78 -2.83
N ASN A 278 -14.94 -14.89 -3.51
CA ASN A 278 -15.41 -15.14 -4.86
C ASN A 278 -14.30 -14.79 -5.84
N ARG A 279 -14.27 -15.52 -6.95
CA ARG A 279 -13.35 -15.24 -8.06
C ARG A 279 -13.62 -13.84 -8.59
N VAL A 280 -12.63 -12.97 -8.54
CA VAL A 280 -12.64 -11.70 -9.27
C VAL A 280 -12.39 -12.00 -10.74
N SER A 281 -13.04 -11.28 -11.66
CA SER A 281 -12.56 -11.30 -13.04
C SER A 281 -11.14 -10.76 -13.03
N ASP A 282 -10.26 -11.36 -13.84
CA ASP A 282 -8.91 -10.83 -14.02
C ASP A 282 -9.06 -9.50 -14.80
N SER A 283 -9.27 -8.41 -14.06
CA SER A 283 -9.69 -7.11 -14.54
C SER A 283 -8.70 -6.46 -15.51
N TRP A 284 -7.46 -6.94 -15.55
CA TRP A 284 -6.41 -6.38 -16.39
C TRP A 284 -6.67 -6.59 -17.90
N CYS A 285 -7.49 -7.58 -18.29
CA CYS A 285 -7.95 -7.73 -19.67
C CYS A 285 -9.38 -7.20 -19.91
N ASP A 286 -10.06 -6.71 -18.87
CA ASP A 286 -11.37 -6.06 -19.00
C ASP A 286 -11.19 -4.67 -19.65
N ASP A 287 -12.11 -4.25 -20.52
CA ASP A 287 -12.10 -2.90 -21.10
C ASP A 287 -12.90 -1.87 -20.26
N GLY A 288 -13.31 -2.26 -19.05
CA GLY A 288 -14.11 -1.45 -18.13
C GLY A 288 -15.59 -1.35 -18.48
N SER A 289 -16.06 -2.08 -19.49
CA SER A 289 -17.49 -2.15 -19.80
C SER A 289 -18.25 -3.00 -18.77
N GLU A 290 -19.46 -2.56 -18.41
CA GLU A 290 -20.38 -3.40 -17.64
C GLU A 290 -20.89 -4.56 -18.51
N VAL A 291 -21.03 -5.75 -17.92
CA VAL A 291 -21.61 -6.91 -18.60
C VAL A 291 -23.06 -6.61 -18.97
N THR A 292 -23.29 -6.33 -20.25
CA THR A 292 -24.61 -5.92 -20.78
C THR A 292 -25.20 -6.94 -21.74
N CYS A 293 -24.41 -7.90 -22.22
CA CYS A 293 -24.95 -8.90 -23.13
C CYS A 293 -25.62 -10.06 -22.39
N ASP A 294 -26.75 -10.50 -22.94
CA ASP A 294 -27.59 -11.59 -22.44
C ASP A 294 -26.96 -12.99 -22.62
N LEU A 295 -25.63 -13.10 -22.57
CA LEU A 295 -24.99 -14.41 -22.50
C LEU A 295 -25.30 -15.01 -21.13
N LEU A 296 -26.36 -15.83 -21.10
CA LEU A 296 -26.81 -16.60 -19.93
C LEU A 296 -25.77 -17.61 -19.42
N VAL A 297 -24.67 -17.81 -20.15
CA VAL A 297 -23.64 -18.79 -19.84
C VAL A 297 -22.28 -18.14 -20.07
N THR A 298 -21.52 -17.96 -18.99
CA THR A 298 -20.12 -17.58 -19.02
C THR A 298 -19.31 -18.67 -19.74
N PRO A 299 -18.50 -18.34 -20.77
CA PRO A 299 -17.70 -19.34 -21.47
C PRO A 299 -16.63 -19.93 -20.54
N GLU A 300 -16.34 -21.22 -20.71
CA GLU A 300 -15.19 -21.87 -20.09
C GLU A 300 -13.95 -21.60 -20.95
N CYS A 301 -13.01 -20.83 -20.41
CA CYS A 301 -11.76 -20.50 -21.08
C CYS A 301 -10.74 -21.64 -20.97
N GLY A 302 -9.94 -21.83 -22.03
CA GLY A 302 -8.84 -22.79 -22.09
C GLY A 302 -7.70 -22.49 -21.11
N GLU A 303 -6.72 -23.38 -21.02
CA GLU A 303 -5.64 -23.30 -20.01
C GLU A 303 -4.74 -22.06 -20.12
N LEU A 304 -4.73 -21.38 -21.27
CA LEU A 304 -3.95 -20.18 -21.55
C LEU A 304 -4.83 -18.94 -21.82
N GLU A 305 -6.11 -19.05 -21.48
CA GLU A 305 -7.09 -18.00 -21.70
C GLU A 305 -7.56 -17.44 -20.36
N VAL A 306 -7.76 -16.13 -20.34
CA VAL A 306 -8.36 -15.39 -19.24
C VAL A 306 -9.77 -14.96 -19.65
N LEU A 307 -10.72 -15.11 -18.75
CA LEU A 307 -12.08 -14.63 -18.96
C LEU A 307 -12.12 -13.14 -18.66
N ALA A 308 -12.44 -12.32 -19.65
CA ALA A 308 -12.52 -10.87 -19.52
C ALA A 308 -13.81 -10.31 -20.13
N VAL A 309 -14.18 -9.09 -19.74
CA VAL A 309 -15.32 -8.34 -20.27
C VAL A 309 -14.83 -7.37 -21.34
N ARG A 310 -15.26 -7.59 -22.58
CA ARG A 310 -15.00 -6.73 -23.73
C ARG A 310 -16.32 -6.34 -24.39
N ASP A 311 -16.50 -5.04 -24.63
CA ASP A 311 -17.68 -4.46 -25.24
C ASP A 311 -19.01 -4.96 -24.59
N GLY A 312 -18.96 -5.16 -23.27
CA GLY A 312 -20.08 -5.61 -22.44
C GLY A 312 -20.34 -7.12 -22.46
N CYS A 313 -19.39 -7.92 -22.95
CA CYS A 313 -19.49 -9.37 -23.02
C CYS A 313 -18.29 -10.13 -22.46
N TYR A 314 -18.57 -11.29 -21.87
CA TYR A 314 -17.54 -12.25 -21.53
C TYR A 314 -16.88 -12.84 -22.78
N GLU A 315 -15.57 -12.69 -22.89
CA GLU A 315 -14.72 -13.24 -23.93
C GLU A 315 -13.50 -13.93 -23.30
N CYS A 316 -13.04 -15.02 -23.91
CA CYS A 316 -11.81 -15.68 -23.51
C CYS A 316 -10.66 -15.07 -24.30
N LEU A 317 -9.78 -14.36 -23.60
CA LEU A 317 -8.66 -13.63 -24.18
C LEU A 317 -7.35 -14.32 -23.84
N ASN A 318 -6.32 -14.08 -24.64
CA ASN A 318 -4.98 -14.52 -24.29
C ASN A 318 -4.51 -13.84 -23.00
N ALA A 319 -4.11 -14.63 -22.01
CA ALA A 319 -3.69 -14.15 -20.69
C ALA A 319 -2.33 -13.42 -20.67
N VAL A 320 -1.74 -13.11 -21.83
CA VAL A 320 -0.56 -12.24 -21.93
C VAL A 320 -0.88 -11.00 -22.77
N THR A 321 -1.61 -11.16 -23.87
CA THR A 321 -1.85 -10.06 -24.81
C THR A 321 -3.20 -9.37 -24.64
N CYS A 322 -4.13 -9.93 -23.85
CA CYS A 322 -5.52 -9.47 -23.76
C CYS A 322 -6.24 -9.36 -25.12
N GLU A 323 -5.81 -10.12 -26.12
CA GLU A 323 -6.45 -10.21 -27.42
C GLU A 323 -7.22 -11.52 -27.55
N ALA A 324 -8.30 -11.51 -28.33
CA ALA A 324 -9.07 -12.71 -28.62
C ALA A 324 -8.20 -13.73 -29.35
N TRP A 325 -8.37 -15.02 -29.05
CA TRP A 325 -7.69 -16.08 -29.79
C TRP A 325 -8.30 -16.24 -31.20
N GLY A 326 -7.68 -15.63 -32.22
CA GLY A 326 -7.95 -15.85 -33.66
C GLY A 326 -7.81 -14.55 -34.49
N GLU A 327 -7.24 -14.52 -35.70
CA GLU A 327 -7.13 -15.55 -36.75
C GLU A 327 -5.81 -16.35 -36.72
N PRO A 328 -5.81 -17.61 -37.23
CA PRO A 328 -4.55 -18.32 -37.48
C PRO A 328 -3.68 -17.43 -38.36
N GLY A 329 -2.47 -17.12 -37.89
CA GLY A 329 -1.45 -16.49 -38.72
C GLY A 329 -1.12 -17.36 -39.93
N CYS A 330 -0.13 -16.96 -40.71
CA CYS A 330 0.43 -17.86 -41.70
C CYS A 330 0.95 -19.14 -40.99
N VAL A 331 0.68 -20.31 -41.56
CA VAL A 331 1.21 -21.59 -41.09
C VAL A 331 2.53 -21.90 -41.82
N SER A 332 2.68 -21.34 -43.02
CA SER A 332 3.89 -21.42 -43.83
C SER A 332 3.99 -20.23 -44.77
N ASP A 333 5.14 -20.09 -45.43
CA ASP A 333 5.35 -19.14 -46.54
C ASP A 333 4.27 -19.24 -47.63
N LEU A 334 3.58 -20.38 -47.78
CA LEU A 334 2.50 -20.56 -48.76
C LEU A 334 1.30 -19.67 -48.50
N ASP A 335 1.09 -19.27 -47.24
CA ASP A 335 -0.02 -18.42 -46.83
C ASP A 335 0.28 -16.93 -47.07
N CYS A 336 1.51 -16.61 -47.46
CA CYS A 336 2.00 -15.24 -47.66
C CYS A 336 2.15 -14.85 -49.14
N GLY A 337 2.22 -13.54 -49.42
CA GLY A 337 2.56 -13.06 -50.76
C GLY A 337 3.99 -13.46 -51.18
N SER A 338 4.35 -13.34 -52.46
CA SER A 338 5.72 -13.60 -52.93
C SER A 338 6.75 -12.58 -52.44
N HIS A 339 6.30 -11.48 -51.86
CA HIS A 339 7.13 -10.43 -51.25
C HIS A 339 7.29 -10.60 -49.74
N GLU A 340 6.69 -11.65 -49.18
CA GLU A 340 6.59 -11.85 -47.75
C GLU A 340 6.90 -13.31 -47.37
N PHE A 341 7.32 -13.50 -46.14
CA PHE A 341 7.58 -14.80 -45.54
C PHE A 341 6.78 -14.95 -44.25
N CYS A 342 6.50 -16.19 -43.88
CA CYS A 342 5.85 -16.51 -42.64
C CYS A 342 6.88 -16.57 -41.51
N SER A 343 6.69 -15.76 -40.47
CA SER A 343 7.52 -15.83 -39.28
C SER A 343 6.96 -16.89 -38.33
N ASP A 344 7.81 -17.69 -37.72
CA ASP A 344 7.40 -18.70 -36.72
C ASP A 344 6.78 -18.07 -35.45
N CYS A 345 6.95 -16.76 -35.26
CA CYS A 345 6.25 -15.96 -34.23
C CYS A 345 4.98 -15.25 -34.77
N ALA A 346 4.51 -15.55 -35.99
CA ALA A 346 3.38 -14.86 -36.64
C ALA A 346 2.00 -15.43 -36.30
N THR A 347 1.90 -16.51 -35.53
CA THR A 347 0.63 -16.94 -34.96
C THR A 347 0.42 -16.17 -33.66
N GLY A 348 -0.69 -15.46 -33.52
CA GLY A 348 -0.96 -14.50 -32.44
C GLY A 348 -1.03 -15.06 -31.01
N SER A 349 -0.37 -16.18 -30.71
CA SER A 349 -0.42 -16.85 -29.41
C SER A 349 0.76 -17.82 -29.18
N CYS A 350 2.00 -17.40 -29.50
CA CYS A 350 3.17 -18.21 -29.13
C CYS A 350 3.54 -17.95 -27.66
N ALA A 351 3.53 -18.99 -26.82
CA ALA A 351 3.91 -18.91 -25.39
C ALA A 351 5.38 -18.50 -25.13
N TYR A 352 6.16 -18.25 -26.18
CA TYR A 352 7.61 -18.03 -26.13
C TYR A 352 8.11 -16.86 -27.00
N CYS A 353 7.23 -16.02 -27.55
CA CYS A 353 7.63 -14.81 -28.29
C CYS A 353 7.18 -13.56 -27.52
N GLU A 354 8.10 -12.61 -27.33
CA GLU A 354 7.84 -11.37 -26.57
C GLU A 354 6.99 -10.33 -27.36
N ASP A 355 6.96 -10.43 -28.69
CA ASP A 355 6.20 -9.54 -29.58
C ASP A 355 5.32 -10.36 -30.54
N CYS A 356 4.03 -10.47 -30.22
CA CYS A 356 3.03 -11.12 -31.06
C CYS A 356 2.45 -10.10 -32.06
N VAL A 357 3.13 -9.91 -33.20
CA VAL A 357 2.60 -9.10 -34.32
C VAL A 357 1.97 -10.04 -35.36
N PRO A 358 0.79 -9.74 -35.93
CA PRO A 358 0.20 -10.63 -36.92
C PRO A 358 1.01 -10.62 -38.22
N GLY A 359 1.34 -11.81 -38.75
CA GLY A 359 1.35 -12.04 -40.20
C GLY A 359 2.68 -12.11 -40.96
N CYS A 360 2.52 -12.05 -42.28
CA CYS A 360 3.54 -12.21 -43.30
C CYS A 360 4.49 -11.00 -43.34
N PHE A 361 5.78 -11.24 -43.16
CA PHE A 361 6.80 -10.18 -43.08
C PHE A 361 7.51 -9.96 -44.42
N PRO A 362 7.81 -8.72 -44.82
CA PRO A 362 8.58 -8.48 -46.04
C PRO A 362 10.03 -8.97 -45.89
N HIS A 363 10.53 -9.79 -46.83
CA HIS A 363 11.89 -10.34 -46.79
C HIS A 363 12.95 -9.45 -47.50
N GLY A 364 12.56 -8.32 -48.09
CA GLY A 364 13.49 -7.33 -48.69
C GLY A 364 14.22 -7.77 -49.97
N CYS A 365 14.13 -9.04 -50.38
CA CYS A 365 14.71 -9.53 -51.63
C CYS A 365 13.90 -9.12 -52.86
N GLU A 366 14.61 -8.81 -53.96
CA GLU A 366 13.98 -8.55 -55.26
C GLU A 366 13.29 -9.82 -55.76
N THR A 367 11.99 -9.72 -56.01
CA THR A 367 11.15 -10.80 -56.53
C THR A 367 10.29 -10.27 -57.66
N GLU A 368 10.13 -11.09 -58.69
CA GLU A 368 9.20 -10.84 -59.78
C GLU A 368 7.75 -11.01 -59.28
N PRO A 369 6.76 -10.33 -59.91
CA PRO A 369 5.38 -10.34 -59.44
C PRO A 369 4.63 -11.64 -59.72
N MET A 370 5.16 -12.53 -60.58
CA MET A 370 4.46 -13.76 -60.97
C MET A 370 5.41 -14.85 -61.45
N ALA A 371 5.29 -16.06 -60.92
CA ALA A 371 5.98 -17.23 -61.45
C ALA A 371 5.38 -17.63 -62.82
N LEU A 372 6.25 -17.77 -63.82
CA LEU A 372 5.90 -18.20 -65.18
C LEU A 372 6.10 -19.70 -65.40
N CYS A 373 6.79 -20.39 -64.49
CA CYS A 373 6.98 -21.84 -64.56
C CYS A 373 5.99 -22.58 -63.66
N ASN A 374 5.67 -23.82 -64.03
CA ASN A 374 4.69 -24.67 -63.33
C ASN A 374 5.25 -25.31 -62.04
N MET A 375 6.21 -24.65 -61.37
CA MET A 375 6.78 -25.13 -60.12
C MET A 375 5.92 -24.61 -58.96
N PRO A 376 5.44 -25.46 -58.03
CA PRO A 376 4.79 -24.97 -56.82
C PRO A 376 5.78 -24.16 -55.98
N ARG A 377 5.28 -23.19 -55.20
CA ARG A 377 6.11 -22.48 -54.22
C ARG A 377 6.70 -23.51 -53.24
N PRO A 378 8.04 -23.61 -53.11
CA PRO A 378 8.66 -24.55 -52.19
C PRO A 378 8.56 -24.03 -50.75
N GLU A 379 8.57 -24.94 -49.79
CA GLU A 379 8.87 -24.62 -48.40
C GLU A 379 10.38 -24.42 -48.27
N CYS A 380 10.80 -23.21 -47.94
CA CYS A 380 12.20 -22.89 -47.69
C CYS A 380 12.47 -23.10 -46.20
N GLY A 381 13.55 -23.81 -45.87
CA GLY A 381 13.91 -24.07 -44.46
C GLY A 381 14.20 -22.78 -43.68
N GLU A 382 14.42 -22.93 -42.37
CA GLU A 382 14.66 -21.83 -41.43
C GLU A 382 15.68 -20.79 -41.96
N GLY A 383 15.33 -19.51 -41.84
CA GLY A 383 16.15 -18.39 -42.33
C GLY A 383 16.12 -18.18 -43.85
N SER A 384 15.32 -18.93 -44.59
CA SER A 384 15.13 -18.79 -46.04
C SER A 384 13.67 -18.55 -46.40
N THR A 385 13.42 -17.93 -47.56
CA THR A 385 12.06 -17.74 -48.10
C THR A 385 12.02 -17.94 -49.61
N ALA A 386 10.84 -18.27 -50.14
CA ALA A 386 10.63 -18.47 -51.57
C ALA A 386 10.32 -17.15 -52.29
N ILE A 387 11.18 -16.78 -53.24
CA ILE A 387 10.97 -15.64 -54.15
C ILE A 387 10.75 -16.11 -55.58
N VAL A 388 10.20 -15.24 -56.43
CA VAL A 388 10.15 -15.45 -57.87
C VAL A 388 11.38 -14.81 -58.54
N LYS A 389 12.22 -15.62 -59.17
CA LYS A 389 13.40 -15.18 -59.91
C LYS A 389 13.52 -15.94 -61.22
N ASP A 390 13.75 -15.22 -62.31
CA ASP A 390 13.81 -15.78 -63.67
C ASP A 390 12.54 -16.56 -64.03
N GLY A 391 11.37 -16.06 -63.59
CA GLY A 391 10.07 -16.67 -63.81
C GLY A 391 9.79 -17.95 -63.00
N CYS A 392 10.60 -18.29 -61.99
CA CYS A 392 10.38 -19.47 -61.15
C CYS A 392 10.56 -19.20 -59.66
N TYR A 393 9.92 -20.02 -58.81
CA TYR A 393 10.20 -20.01 -57.38
C TYR A 393 11.61 -20.52 -57.08
N ARG A 394 12.31 -19.82 -56.19
CA ARG A 394 13.63 -20.17 -55.65
C ARG A 394 13.69 -19.83 -54.18
N CYS A 395 14.29 -20.70 -53.38
CA CYS A 395 14.64 -20.35 -52.01
C CYS A 395 15.84 -19.42 -52.00
N VAL A 396 15.74 -18.36 -51.21
CA VAL A 396 16.86 -17.46 -50.91
C VAL A 396 16.96 -17.29 -49.41
N GLU A 397 18.17 -17.09 -48.92
CA GLU A 397 18.39 -16.69 -47.53
C GLU A 397 17.83 -15.27 -47.31
N ILE A 398 17.02 -15.06 -46.26
CA ILE A 398 16.27 -13.81 -46.02
C ILE A 398 17.19 -12.60 -45.91
N PHE A 399 18.37 -12.74 -45.30
CA PHE A 399 19.28 -11.60 -45.06
C PHE A 399 20.24 -11.30 -46.20
N THR A 400 20.62 -12.30 -47.00
CA THR A 400 21.61 -12.12 -48.08
C THR A 400 20.98 -12.09 -49.47
N CYS A 401 19.74 -12.55 -49.60
CA CYS A 401 19.05 -12.76 -50.87
C CYS A 401 19.85 -13.62 -51.86
N THR A 402 20.75 -14.45 -51.34
CA THR A 402 21.51 -15.41 -52.15
C THR A 402 20.73 -16.70 -52.25
N THR A 403 20.75 -17.30 -53.44
CA THR A 403 20.09 -18.58 -53.68
C THR A 403 20.78 -19.64 -52.83
N THR A 404 20.02 -20.26 -51.94
CA THR A 404 20.43 -21.52 -51.36
C THR A 404 20.23 -22.53 -52.48
N ASP A 405 21.32 -22.89 -53.18
CA ASP A 405 21.27 -24.02 -54.09
C ASP A 405 20.83 -25.22 -53.26
N ALA A 406 19.55 -25.56 -53.35
CA ALA A 406 19.02 -26.77 -52.78
C ALA A 406 19.89 -27.89 -53.34
N THR A 407 20.74 -28.43 -52.48
CA THR A 407 21.49 -29.63 -52.81
C THR A 407 20.43 -30.71 -52.88
N ASP A 408 20.04 -31.08 -54.11
CA ASP A 408 19.05 -32.10 -54.46
C ASP A 408 19.10 -33.35 -53.56
#